data_AF-A0A2V8I537-F1
#
_entry.id   AF-A0A2V8I537-F1
#
_cell.length_a   1.000
_cell.length_b   1.000
_cell.length_c   1.000
_cell.angle_alpha   90.00
_cell.angle_beta   90.00
_cell.angle_gamma   90.00
#
_symmetry.space_group_name_H-M   'P 1'
#
loop_
_entity.id
_entity.type
_entity.pdbx_description
1 polymer ?
#
loop_
_entity_poly.entity_id
_entity_poly.type
_entity_poly.pdbx_seq_one_letter_code
_entity_poly.pdbx_strand_id
1 'polypeptide(L)'
;MEGKPAGEGSVQKWALEGPSPTQLAKEGWSKETLNVGDKITATGNPSRSGRPMMLLKEVVTAEGKRMATGATGNFDPSRRGAEPRY
;
A
#
# COMPACT_ATOMS: atom_id res chain seq x y z
N MET A 1 -14.78 2.47 12.91
CA MET A 1 -14.48 3.56 11.95
C MET A 1 -13.95 2.89 10.70
N GLU A 2 -14.88 2.54 9.82
CA GLU A 2 -14.65 1.86 8.56
C GLU A 2 -13.91 2.79 7.60
N GLY A 3 -12.87 2.27 6.94
CA GLY A 3 -12.21 2.97 5.85
C GLY A 3 -13.20 3.13 4.72
N LYS A 4 -13.77 4.34 4.58
CA LYS A 4 -14.71 4.67 3.52
C LYS A 4 -14.13 4.26 2.14
N PRO A 5 -14.88 3.54 1.29
CA PRO A 5 -14.67 3.65 -0.15
C PRO A 5 -14.66 5.13 -0.50
N ALA A 6 -13.65 5.57 -1.23
CA ALA A 6 -13.76 6.82 -1.97
C ALA A 6 -14.93 6.64 -2.96
N GLY A 7 -16.09 7.15 -2.57
CA GLY A 7 -17.26 7.22 -3.42
C GLY A 7 -16.91 7.98 -4.70
N GLU A 8 -17.40 7.41 -5.79
CA GLU A 8 -17.46 7.93 -7.15
C GLU A 8 -17.24 9.45 -7.27
N GLY A 9 -16.09 9.85 -7.84
CA GLY A 9 -15.84 11.22 -8.35
C GLY A 9 -14.83 12.09 -7.59
N SER A 10 -14.49 11.80 -6.32
CA SER A 10 -13.53 12.62 -5.57
C SER A 10 -12.14 11.97 -5.46
N VAL A 11 -11.18 12.47 -6.23
CA VAL A 11 -9.77 12.06 -6.12
C VAL A 11 -9.19 12.60 -4.82
N GLN A 12 -9.08 11.74 -3.81
CA GLN A 12 -8.43 12.08 -2.54
C GLN A 12 -6.92 11.85 -2.64
N LYS A 13 -6.11 12.87 -2.37
CA LYS A 13 -4.65 12.72 -2.27
C LYS A 13 -4.29 12.08 -0.93
N TRP A 14 -3.64 10.93 -0.97
CA TRP A 14 -3.12 10.24 0.20
C TRP A 14 -1.59 10.36 0.29
N ALA A 15 -1.07 10.59 1.49
CA ALA A 15 0.35 10.49 1.78
C ALA A 15 0.67 9.09 2.33
N LEU A 16 1.52 8.34 1.63
CA LEU A 16 1.97 7.03 2.08
C LEU A 16 3.36 7.19 2.70
N GLU A 17 3.51 6.84 3.96
CA GLU A 17 4.81 6.77 4.62
C GLU A 17 5.33 5.34 4.58
N GLY A 18 6.57 5.17 4.15
CA GLY A 18 7.24 3.88 4.10
C GLY A 18 8.65 3.96 4.68
N PRO A 19 9.36 2.83 4.72
CA PRO A 19 10.75 2.80 5.11
C PRO A 19 11.64 3.41 4.02
N SER A 20 12.91 3.55 4.34
CA SER A 20 13.88 4.15 3.42
C SER A 20 13.95 3.40 2.08
N PRO A 21 14.27 4.10 0.98
CA PRO A 21 14.41 3.47 -0.34
C PRO A 21 15.36 2.27 -0.35
N THR A 22 16.42 2.30 0.46
CA THR A 22 17.38 1.19 0.61
C THR A 22 16.71 -0.06 1.19
N GLN A 23 15.78 0.10 2.13
CA GLN A 23 15.05 -1.03 2.71
C GLN A 23 14.03 -1.59 1.72
N LEU A 24 13.31 -0.72 1.01
CA LEU A 24 12.39 -1.12 -0.05
C LEU A 24 13.13 -1.89 -1.16
N ALA A 25 14.32 -1.43 -1.57
CA ALA A 25 15.14 -2.13 -2.54
C ALA A 25 15.53 -3.55 -2.09
N LYS A 26 15.77 -3.76 -0.79
CA LYS A 26 16.02 -5.10 -0.23
C LYS A 26 14.80 -6.01 -0.32
N GLU A 27 13.60 -5.44 -0.31
CA GLU A 27 12.35 -6.18 -0.54
C GLU A 27 11.97 -6.30 -2.02
N GLY A 28 12.90 -5.94 -2.92
CA GLY A 28 12.73 -6.11 -4.36
C GLY A 28 11.94 -4.98 -5.02
N TRP A 29 11.76 -3.85 -4.33
CA TRP A 29 11.19 -2.65 -4.93
C TRP A 29 12.21 -1.94 -5.80
N SER A 30 11.76 -1.54 -6.99
CA SER A 30 12.51 -0.72 -7.91
C SER A 30 11.67 0.50 -8.29
N LYS A 31 12.30 1.53 -8.86
CA LYS A 31 11.57 2.67 -9.44
C LYS A 31 10.58 2.23 -10.53
N GLU A 32 10.87 1.12 -11.19
CA GLU A 32 10.02 0.51 -12.23
C GLU A 32 8.81 -0.24 -11.66
N THR A 33 8.79 -0.53 -10.36
CA THR A 33 7.68 -1.26 -9.73
C THR A 33 6.44 -0.39 -9.61
N LEU A 34 6.61 0.93 -9.45
CA LEU A 34 5.53 1.91 -9.37
C LEU A 34 5.76 3.03 -10.37
N ASN A 35 5.03 2.98 -11.48
CA ASN A 35 5.07 4.02 -12.49
C ASN A 35 3.92 5.02 -12.31
N VAL A 36 4.12 6.26 -12.75
CA VAL A 36 3.04 7.25 -12.76
C VAL A 36 1.92 6.76 -13.68
N GLY A 37 0.70 6.73 -13.14
CA GLY A 37 -0.47 6.20 -13.85
C GLY A 37 -0.80 4.73 -13.53
N ASP A 38 0.07 4.02 -12.81
CA ASP A 38 -0.21 2.65 -12.38
C ASP A 38 -1.33 2.63 -11.33
N LYS A 39 -2.24 1.66 -11.46
CA LYS A 39 -3.31 1.43 -10.49
C LYS A 39 -2.84 0.38 -9.50
N ILE A 40 -2.43 0.83 -8.33
CA ILE A 40 -2.02 -0.04 -7.23
C ILE A 40 -3.06 -0.10 -6.12
N THR A 41 -3.03 -1.19 -5.37
CA THR A 41 -3.73 -1.29 -4.08
C THR A 41 -2.71 -1.21 -2.96
N ALA A 42 -2.79 -0.16 -2.14
CA ALA A 42 -1.92 0.03 -0.99
C ALA A 42 -2.63 -0.37 0.31
N THR A 43 -1.97 -1.19 1.12
CA THR A 43 -2.46 -1.64 2.43
C THR A 43 -1.54 -1.16 3.53
N GLY A 44 -2.12 -0.64 4.62
CA GLY A 44 -1.34 -0.06 5.70
C GLY A 44 -2.16 0.41 6.89
N ASN A 45 -1.49 1.06 7.84
CA ASN A 45 -2.14 1.62 9.03
C ASN A 45 -2.48 3.10 8.76
N PRO A 46 -3.77 3.49 8.71
CA PRO A 46 -4.13 4.89 8.54
C PRO A 46 -3.74 5.74 9.74
N SER A 47 -3.51 7.03 9.49
CA SER A 47 -3.24 8.03 10.52
C SER A 47 -4.43 8.13 11.48
N ARG A 48 -4.14 8.16 12.78
CA ARG A 48 -5.15 8.34 13.83
C ARG A 48 -5.74 9.75 13.83
N SER A 49 -5.06 10.72 13.21
CA SER A 49 -5.45 12.14 13.22
C SER A 49 -6.49 12.51 12.16
N GLY A 50 -7.07 11.54 11.45
CA GLY A 50 -8.08 11.78 10.41
C GLY A 50 -7.52 12.38 9.10
N ARG A 51 -6.21 12.56 9.00
CA ARG A 51 -5.53 13.00 7.77
C ARG A 51 -5.47 11.83 6.77
N PRO A 52 -5.54 12.09 5.45
CA PRO A 52 -5.41 11.08 4.41
C PRO A 52 -3.94 10.65 4.29
N MET A 53 -3.45 9.97 5.31
CA MET A 53 -2.07 9.56 5.43
C MET A 53 -2.03 8.19 6.10
N MET A 54 -1.12 7.32 5.68
CA MET A 54 -1.02 5.98 6.25
C MET A 54 0.42 5.45 6.19
N LEU A 55 0.76 4.63 7.18
CA LEU A 55 1.99 3.85 7.18
C LEU A 55 1.80 2.63 6.26
N LEU A 56 2.55 2.59 5.17
CA LEU A 56 2.51 1.56 4.14
C LEU A 56 3.10 0.25 4.65
N LYS A 57 2.38 -0.86 4.46
CA LYS A 57 2.80 -2.21 4.87
C LYS A 57 2.97 -3.14 3.67
N GLU A 58 2.08 -3.02 2.70
CA GLU A 58 2.08 -3.81 1.47
C GLU A 58 1.52 -2.96 0.32
N VAL A 59 2.03 -3.20 -0.89
CA VAL A 59 1.42 -2.74 -2.13
C VAL A 59 1.21 -3.90 -3.08
N VAL A 60 0.07 -3.92 -3.75
CA VAL A 60 -0.22 -4.82 -4.86
C VAL A 60 -0.20 -3.98 -6.13
N THR A 61 0.68 -4.32 -7.07
CA THR A 61 0.77 -3.66 -8.38
C THR A 61 -0.45 -3.99 -9.25
N ALA A 62 -0.66 -3.25 -10.35
CA ALA A 62 -1.70 -3.55 -11.33
C ALA A 62 -1.62 -4.99 -11.89
N GLU A 63 -0.40 -5.56 -11.94
CA GLU A 63 -0.14 -6.95 -12.36
C GLU A 63 -0.48 -7.99 -11.28
N GLY A 64 -0.95 -7.56 -10.10
CA GLY A 64 -1.22 -8.44 -8.97
C GLY A 64 0.02 -8.82 -8.15
N LYS A 65 1.19 -8.25 -8.46
CA LYS A 65 2.42 -8.52 -7.72
C LYS A 65 2.37 -7.81 -6.37
N ARG A 66 2.49 -8.60 -5.30
CA ARG A 66 2.52 -8.08 -3.93
C ARG A 66 3.93 -7.76 -3.50
N MET A 67 4.10 -6.59 -2.92
CA MET A 67 5.37 -6.00 -2.54
C MET A 67 5.26 -5.60 -1.07
N ALA A 68 6.00 -6.28 -0.19
CA ALA A 68 6.07 -5.95 1.23
C ALA A 68 7.02 -4.76 1.43
N THR A 69 6.70 -3.87 2.37
CA THR A 69 7.57 -2.74 2.69
C THR A 69 8.41 -2.95 3.94
N GLY A 70 8.28 -4.07 4.66
CA GLY A 70 9.12 -4.33 5.84
C GLY A 70 8.90 -3.35 6.99
N ALA A 71 8.02 -2.36 6.84
CA ALA A 71 7.74 -1.29 7.79
C ALA A 71 7.04 -1.80 9.06
N THR A 72 6.43 -2.99 8.98
CA THR A 72 5.85 -3.68 10.13
C THR A 72 5.99 -5.19 9.92
N GLY A 73 6.64 -5.87 10.86
CA GLY A 73 6.99 -7.29 10.78
C GLY A 73 5.81 -8.28 10.90
N ASN A 74 4.73 -8.08 10.13
CA ASN A 74 3.64 -9.04 10.06
C ASN A 74 3.13 -9.21 8.62
N PHE A 75 4.06 -9.38 7.69
CA PHE A 75 3.78 -9.96 6.38
C PHE A 75 3.37 -11.42 6.59
N ASP A 76 2.08 -11.73 6.39
CA ASP A 76 1.61 -13.11 6.31
C ASP A 76 1.71 -13.58 4.84
N PRO A 77 2.68 -14.45 4.51
CA PRO A 77 2.86 -14.97 3.15
C PRO A 77 1.70 -15.84 2.68
N SER A 78 0.81 -16.26 3.59
CA SER A 78 -0.39 -17.05 3.33
C SER A 78 -1.52 -16.23 2.72
N ARG A 79 -1.46 -14.90 2.81
CA ARG A 79 -2.42 -13.99 2.15
C ARG A 79 -2.23 -13.89 0.65
N ARG A 80 -1.20 -14.49 0.03
CA ARG A 80 -1.01 -14.60 -1.44
C ARG A 80 -2.24 -15.24 -2.11
N GLY A 81 -3.26 -14.45 -2.38
CA GLY A 81 -4.55 -14.90 -2.96
C GLY A 81 -5.79 -14.47 -2.17
N ALA A 82 -5.65 -13.89 -0.98
CA ALA A 82 -6.82 -13.37 -0.25
C ALA A 82 -7.32 -12.10 -0.95
N GLU A 83 -8.47 -12.23 -1.60
CA GLU A 83 -9.30 -11.14 -2.09
C GLU A 83 -9.52 -10.10 -0.97
N PRO A 84 -9.59 -8.80 -1.30
CA PRO A 84 -10.04 -7.81 -0.34
C PRO A 84 -11.48 -8.16 0.04
N ARG A 85 -11.70 -8.73 1.22
CA ARG A 85 -13.04 -8.85 1.77
C ARG A 85 -13.50 -7.43 2.12
N TYR A 86 -14.36 -6.92 1.25
CA TYR A 86 -15.14 -5.71 1.46
C TYR A 86 -16.17 -5.92 2.56
#